data_AF-A0A0R3JRQ4-F1
#
_entry.id   AF-A0A0R3JRQ4-F1
#
_cell.length_a   1.000
_cell.length_b   1.000
_cell.length_c   1.000
_cell.angle_alpha   90.00
_cell.angle_beta   90.00
_cell.angle_gamma   90.00
#
_symmetry.space_group_name_H-M   'P 1'
#
loop_
_entity.id
_entity.type
_entity.pdbx_description
1 polymer ?
#
loop_
_entity_poly.entity_id
_entity_poly.type
_entity_poly.pdbx_seq_one_letter_code
_entity_poly.pdbx_strand_id
1 'polypeptide(L)'
;MRDNLGCYNEVLSNKNNMAHYIAMEAVNAIKTGRRKKINVIWIEATGCFGNTISLMNGKNPDLGYLLSEMINLEYSNSIMTCEGEGAFELFLKAMEKDFILVVEGAIATRQDGFFNVIANYKGRKITALEAIKQAAEV
;
A
#
# COMPACT_ATOMS: atom_id res chain seq x y z
N MET A 1 -34.49 -26.51 14.89
CA MET A 1 -33.16 -25.89 14.70
C MET A 1 -33.42 -24.39 14.67
N ARG A 2 -33.15 -23.67 15.76
CA ARG A 2 -33.51 -22.24 15.89
C ARG A 2 -32.49 -21.36 15.15
N ASP A 3 -33.03 -20.32 14.54
CA ASP A 3 -32.39 -19.39 13.61
C ASP A 3 -31.16 -18.66 14.17
N ASN A 4 -29.98 -18.99 13.65
CA ASN A 4 -28.73 -18.21 13.84
C ASN A 4 -28.61 -17.02 12.86
N LEU A 5 -29.66 -16.73 12.08
CA LEU A 5 -29.68 -15.65 11.08
C LEU A 5 -29.75 -14.24 11.71
N GLY A 6 -30.32 -14.09 12.91
CA GLY A 6 -30.43 -12.80 13.59
C GLY A 6 -29.06 -12.23 14.01
N CYS A 7 -28.26 -13.05 14.69
CA CYS A 7 -26.92 -12.67 15.15
C CYS A 7 -25.95 -12.47 13.97
N TYR A 8 -26.11 -13.27 12.90
CA TYR A 8 -25.33 -13.11 11.66
C TYR A 8 -25.62 -11.78 10.96
N ASN A 9 -26.89 -11.40 10.82
CA ASN A 9 -27.29 -10.14 10.20
C ASN A 9 -26.95 -8.91 11.04
N GLU A 10 -26.98 -9.02 12.37
CA GLU A 10 -26.59 -7.95 13.29
C GLU A 10 -25.07 -7.70 13.30
N VAL A 11 -24.26 -8.77 13.24
CA VAL A 11 -22.80 -8.66 13.10
C VAL A 11 -22.41 -8.12 11.72
N LEU A 12 -23.09 -8.52 10.64
CA LEU A 12 -22.86 -7.97 9.31
C LEU A 12 -23.29 -6.50 9.20
N SER A 13 -24.42 -6.13 9.81
CA SER A 13 -24.88 -4.75 9.95
C SER A 13 -23.84 -3.89 10.67
N ASN A 14 -23.34 -4.32 11.83
CA ASN A 14 -22.41 -3.53 12.64
C ASN A 14 -20.98 -3.46 12.05
N LYS A 15 -20.45 -4.56 11.51
CA LYS A 15 -19.08 -4.57 10.96
C LYS A 15 -18.96 -3.73 9.70
N ASN A 16 -19.96 -3.79 8.81
CA ASN A 16 -19.98 -2.99 7.60
C ASN A 16 -20.17 -1.50 7.91
N ASN A 17 -20.96 -1.16 8.94
CA ASN A 17 -21.17 0.23 9.33
C ASN A 17 -19.93 0.87 9.97
N MET A 18 -19.21 0.16 10.84
CA MET A 18 -18.05 0.74 11.53
C MET A 18 -16.86 0.97 10.58
N ALA A 19 -16.49 -0.02 9.76
CA ALA A 19 -15.39 0.13 8.81
C ALA A 19 -15.68 1.25 7.79
N HIS A 20 -16.91 1.31 7.30
CA HIS A 20 -17.37 2.37 6.42
C HIS A 20 -17.32 3.74 7.11
N TYR A 21 -17.80 3.85 8.35
CA TYR A 21 -17.77 5.09 9.13
C TYR A 21 -16.35 5.59 9.38
N ILE A 22 -15.44 4.71 9.80
CA ILE A 22 -14.02 5.07 10.03
C ILE A 22 -13.38 5.54 8.72
N ALA A 23 -13.62 4.84 7.61
CA ALA A 23 -13.10 5.23 6.31
C ALA A 23 -13.66 6.59 5.85
N MET A 24 -14.97 6.81 6.01
CA MET A 24 -15.61 8.08 5.67
C MET A 24 -15.12 9.23 6.54
N GLU A 25 -14.91 9.01 7.84
CA GLU A 25 -14.39 10.06 8.73
C GLU A 25 -12.93 10.38 8.43
N ALA A 26 -12.10 9.38 8.10
CA ALA A 26 -10.73 9.61 7.62
C ALA A 26 -10.71 10.47 6.35
N VAL A 27 -11.56 10.12 5.37
CA VAL A 27 -11.77 10.89 4.14
C VAL A 27 -12.25 12.31 4.45
N ASN A 28 -13.25 12.46 5.32
CA ASN A 28 -13.82 13.75 5.69
C ASN A 28 -12.76 14.64 6.38
N ALA A 29 -11.93 14.06 7.25
CA ALA A 29 -10.83 14.75 7.89
C ALA A 29 -9.80 15.25 6.85
N ILE A 30 -9.53 14.47 5.79
CA ILE A 30 -8.67 14.91 4.68
C ILE A 30 -9.32 16.07 3.90
N LYS A 31 -10.58 15.91 3.50
CA LYS A 31 -11.32 16.92 2.71
C LYS A 31 -11.52 18.26 3.44
N THR A 32 -11.70 18.21 4.76
CA THR A 32 -11.85 19.40 5.61
C THR A 32 -10.52 19.98 6.08
N GLY A 33 -9.39 19.41 5.65
CA GLY A 33 -8.04 19.87 6.02
C GLY A 33 -7.63 19.57 7.45
N ARG A 34 -8.43 18.82 8.22
CA ARG A 34 -8.09 18.36 9.58
C ARG A 34 -6.94 17.36 9.58
N ARG A 35 -6.76 16.62 8.49
CA ARG A 35 -5.64 15.69 8.24
C ARG A 35 -5.10 15.90 6.84
N LYS A 36 -3.82 15.61 6.63
CA LYS A 36 -3.23 15.50 5.29
C LYS A 36 -3.35 14.06 4.80
N LYS A 37 -3.31 13.86 3.48
CA LYS A 37 -3.12 12.53 2.90
C LYS A 37 -1.82 11.93 3.42
N ILE A 38 -1.85 10.63 3.66
CA ILE A 38 -0.68 9.89 4.13
C ILE A 38 0.15 9.49 2.92
N ASN A 39 1.47 9.66 3.02
CA ASN A 39 2.39 9.18 1.99
C ASN A 39 2.54 7.67 2.11
N VAL A 40 2.58 6.97 0.98
CA VAL A 40 2.67 5.52 0.93
C VAL A 40 3.80 5.11 0.00
N ILE A 41 4.65 4.24 0.52
CA ILE A 41 5.63 3.47 -0.24
C ILE A 41 5.10 2.04 -0.30
N TRP A 42 4.84 1.52 -1.49
CA TRP A 42 4.32 0.17 -1.70
C TRP A 42 5.35 -0.67 -2.44
N ILE A 43 5.91 -1.68 -1.78
CA ILE A 43 6.89 -2.59 -2.38
C ILE A 43 6.27 -3.97 -2.56
N GLU A 44 6.12 -4.40 -3.80
CA GLU A 44 5.89 -5.79 -4.14
C GLU A 44 7.23 -6.54 -4.15
N ALA A 45 7.39 -7.45 -3.20
CA ALA A 45 8.53 -8.33 -3.07
C ALA A 45 8.32 -9.61 -3.90
N THR A 46 8.39 -10.79 -3.28
CA THR A 46 8.08 -12.07 -3.94
C THR A 46 6.57 -12.32 -3.86
N GLY A 47 5.83 -11.74 -4.79
CA GLY A 47 4.37 -11.82 -4.89
C GLY A 47 3.87 -12.49 -6.17
N CYS A 48 2.56 -12.69 -6.25
CA CYS A 48 1.86 -13.12 -7.46
C CYS A 48 1.00 -12.00 -8.07
N PHE A 49 1.20 -10.74 -7.65
CA PHE A 49 0.34 -9.60 -7.95
C PHE A 49 -1.10 -9.68 -7.41
N GLY A 50 -1.44 -10.76 -6.67
CA GLY A 50 -2.79 -11.04 -6.21
C GLY A 50 -3.32 -10.03 -5.18
N ASN A 51 -2.47 -9.48 -4.30
CA ASN A 51 -2.91 -8.47 -3.35
C ASN A 51 -3.17 -7.14 -4.08
N THR A 52 -2.31 -6.78 -5.03
CA THR A 52 -2.54 -5.62 -5.90
C THR A 52 -3.84 -5.77 -6.72
N ILE A 53 -4.10 -6.91 -7.37
CA ILE A 53 -5.39 -7.14 -8.08
C ILE A 53 -6.57 -7.05 -7.11
N SER A 54 -6.46 -7.61 -5.90
CA SER A 54 -7.51 -7.52 -4.89
C SER A 54 -7.77 -6.06 -4.48
N LEU A 55 -6.75 -5.22 -4.39
CA LEU A 55 -6.89 -3.78 -4.15
C LEU A 55 -7.60 -3.10 -5.33
N MET A 56 -7.19 -3.39 -6.57
CA MET A 56 -7.78 -2.83 -7.78
C MET A 56 -9.27 -3.14 -7.91
N ASN A 57 -9.70 -4.32 -7.41
CA ASN A 57 -11.10 -4.74 -7.42
C ASN A 57 -11.96 -4.11 -6.31
N GLY A 58 -11.39 -3.26 -5.45
CA GLY A 58 -12.13 -2.49 -4.46
C GLY A 58 -13.21 -1.60 -5.10
N LYS A 59 -14.35 -1.42 -4.41
CA LYS A 59 -15.51 -0.69 -4.96
C LYS A 59 -16.02 0.47 -4.11
N ASN A 60 -15.83 0.47 -2.78
CA ASN A 60 -16.42 1.46 -1.88
C ASN A 60 -15.49 1.77 -0.69
N PRO A 61 -14.37 2.49 -0.89
CA PRO A 61 -13.94 3.18 -2.11
C PRO A 61 -13.24 2.27 -3.14
N ASP A 62 -13.13 2.75 -4.38
CA ASP A 62 -12.35 2.10 -5.44
C ASP A 62 -10.88 2.59 -5.47
N LEU A 63 -10.05 2.00 -6.34
CA LEU A 63 -8.64 2.36 -6.46
C LEU A 63 -8.44 3.83 -6.86
N GLY A 64 -9.24 4.33 -7.80
CA GLY A 64 -9.14 5.71 -8.27
C GLY A 64 -9.33 6.68 -7.11
N TYR A 65 -10.37 6.44 -6.31
CA TYR A 65 -10.65 7.21 -5.11
C TYR A 65 -9.54 7.09 -4.05
N LEU A 66 -9.00 5.88 -3.82
CA LEU A 66 -7.90 5.68 -2.88
C LEU A 66 -6.69 6.58 -3.27
N LEU A 67 -6.28 6.51 -4.53
CA LEU A 67 -5.13 7.25 -5.04
C LEU A 67 -5.38 8.76 -5.15
N SER A 68 -6.61 9.19 -5.46
CA SER A 68 -6.93 10.61 -5.66
C SER A 68 -7.39 11.33 -4.40
N GLU A 69 -7.96 10.65 -3.41
CA GLU A 69 -8.59 11.30 -2.24
C GLU A 69 -7.95 10.91 -0.89
N MET A 70 -7.31 9.74 -0.78
CA MET A 70 -6.93 9.20 0.53
C MET A 70 -5.43 9.17 0.80
N ILE A 71 -4.63 8.77 -0.19
CA ILE A 71 -3.18 8.61 -0.03
C ILE A 71 -2.39 9.40 -1.08
N ASN A 72 -1.13 9.68 -0.77
CA ASN A 72 -0.14 10.02 -1.79
C ASN A 72 0.68 8.74 -2.04
N LEU A 73 0.45 8.07 -3.16
CA LEU A 73 1.30 6.94 -3.55
C LEU A 73 2.62 7.49 -4.12
N GLU A 74 3.63 7.59 -3.25
CA GLU A 74 4.93 8.19 -3.60
C GLU A 74 5.82 7.22 -4.38
N TYR A 75 5.69 5.91 -4.10
CA TYR A 75 6.40 4.87 -4.83
C TYR A 75 5.59 3.58 -4.89
N SER A 76 5.60 2.95 -6.06
CA SER A 76 5.23 1.55 -6.23
C SER A 76 6.01 0.95 -7.38
N ASN A 77 6.70 -0.17 -7.16
CA ASN A 77 7.37 -0.90 -8.24
C ASN A 77 6.40 -1.65 -9.19
N SER A 78 5.09 -1.51 -8.98
CA SER A 78 4.06 -2.31 -9.63
C SER A 78 3.04 -1.47 -10.42
N ILE A 79 2.62 -0.32 -9.89
CA ILE A 79 1.47 0.45 -10.44
C ILE A 79 1.72 1.96 -10.59
N MET A 80 2.95 2.44 -10.37
CA MET A 80 3.28 3.85 -10.56
C MET A 80 3.58 4.18 -12.04
N THR A 81 3.47 5.47 -12.40
CA THR A 81 3.74 5.92 -13.78
C THR A 81 5.23 6.11 -14.09
N CYS A 82 6.05 6.50 -13.11
CA CYS A 82 7.49 6.67 -13.30
C CYS A 82 8.18 5.30 -13.36
N GLU A 83 9.28 5.21 -14.11
CA GLU A 83 10.01 3.96 -14.31
C GLU A 83 11.53 4.13 -14.19
N GLY A 84 12.26 3.01 -14.17
CA GLY A 84 13.72 2.98 -14.15
C GLY A 84 14.34 3.68 -12.94
N GLU A 85 15.47 4.36 -13.16
CA GLU A 85 16.17 5.08 -12.09
C GLU A 85 15.34 6.22 -11.52
N GLY A 86 14.54 6.90 -12.34
CA GLY A 86 13.67 8.00 -11.90
C GLY A 86 12.62 7.55 -10.89
N ALA A 87 12.05 6.36 -11.06
CA ALA A 87 11.15 5.77 -10.07
C ALA A 87 11.86 5.52 -8.74
N PHE A 88 13.09 5.02 -8.79
CA PHE A 88 13.88 4.78 -7.58
C PHE A 88 14.32 6.08 -6.89
N GLU A 89 14.58 7.16 -7.63
CA GLU A 89 14.80 8.49 -7.04
C GLU A 89 13.57 9.01 -6.28
N LEU A 90 12.36 8.72 -6.78
CA LEU A 90 11.13 9.04 -6.05
C LEU A 90 11.00 8.20 -4.78
N PHE A 91 11.37 6.91 -4.79
CA PHE A 91 11.47 6.09 -3.58
C PHE A 91 12.41 6.73 -2.54
N LEU A 92 13.61 7.14 -2.96
CA LEU A 92 14.58 7.79 -2.07
C LEU A 92 14.01 9.09 -1.46
N LYS A 93 13.38 9.94 -2.28
CA LYS A 93 12.71 11.17 -1.80
C LYS A 93 11.51 10.90 -0.90
N ALA A 94 10.78 9.81 -1.14
CA ALA A 94 9.64 9.42 -0.33
C ALA A 94 10.04 9.05 1.11
N MET A 95 11.22 8.42 1.27
CA MET A 95 11.76 8.06 2.58
C MET A 95 12.14 9.26 3.46
N GLU A 96 12.26 10.47 2.88
CA GLU A 96 12.53 11.71 3.63
C GLU A 96 11.28 12.30 4.30
N LYS A 97 10.10 11.69 4.11
CA LYS A 97 8.80 12.15 4.62
C LYS A 97 8.27 11.16 5.67
N ASP A 98 7.22 11.53 6.40
CA ASP A 98 6.41 10.53 7.13
C ASP A 98 5.63 9.69 6.12
N PHE A 99 5.75 8.35 6.19
CA PHE A 99 5.04 7.43 5.30
C PHE A 99 4.56 6.16 6.00
N ILE A 100 3.63 5.46 5.34
CA ILE A 100 3.31 4.06 5.62
C ILE A 100 4.03 3.19 4.58
N LEU A 101 4.79 2.21 5.07
CA LEU A 101 5.40 1.18 4.23
C LEU A 101 4.41 0.01 4.09
N VAL A 102 4.02 -0.27 2.85
CA VAL A 102 3.25 -1.46 2.49
C VAL A 102 4.18 -2.45 1.80
N VAL A 103 4.25 -3.67 2.33
CA VAL A 103 5.00 -4.78 1.73
C VAL A 103 4.04 -5.86 1.28
N GLU A 104 4.05 -6.15 -0.02
CA GLU A 104 3.30 -7.25 -0.63
C GLU A 104 4.24 -8.42 -0.95
N GLY A 105 3.84 -9.64 -0.58
CA GLY A 105 4.62 -10.85 -0.85
C GLY A 105 5.73 -11.14 0.16
N ALA A 106 6.42 -12.27 -0.04
CA ALA A 106 7.49 -12.71 0.85
C ALA A 106 8.81 -12.00 0.52
N ILE A 107 9.61 -11.67 1.54
CA ILE A 107 10.93 -11.09 1.35
C ILE A 107 11.95 -12.22 1.15
N ALA A 108 12.50 -12.33 -0.04
CA ALA A 108 13.58 -13.28 -0.31
C ALA A 108 14.85 -12.84 0.45
N THR A 109 15.38 -13.71 1.32
CA THR A 109 16.56 -13.39 2.14
C THR A 109 17.84 -14.09 1.70
N ARG A 110 17.72 -15.17 0.90
CA ARG A 110 18.88 -15.92 0.39
C ARG A 110 19.67 -15.07 -0.61
N GLN A 111 20.99 -15.21 -0.61
CA GLN A 111 21.92 -14.45 -1.48
C GLN A 111 21.66 -12.94 -1.40
N ASP A 112 21.51 -12.41 -0.18
CA ASP A 112 21.25 -10.99 0.06
C ASP A 112 20.03 -10.44 -0.71
N GLY A 113 19.05 -11.32 -0.93
CA GLY A 113 17.79 -11.00 -1.61
C GLY A 113 17.85 -10.98 -3.14
N PHE A 114 18.92 -11.49 -3.76
CA PHE A 114 19.11 -11.45 -5.22
C PHE A 114 18.00 -12.13 -6.04
N PHE A 115 17.20 -13.00 -5.43
CA PHE A 115 16.04 -13.63 -6.08
C PHE A 115 14.88 -12.66 -6.36
N ASN A 116 14.93 -11.44 -5.83
CA ASN A 116 13.95 -10.41 -6.10
C ASN A 116 14.61 -9.02 -6.15
N VAL A 117 15.00 -8.64 -7.36
CA VAL A 117 15.55 -7.32 -7.70
C VAL A 117 14.41 -6.44 -8.20
N ILE A 118 14.22 -5.27 -7.56
CA ILE A 118 13.09 -4.37 -7.86
C ILE A 118 13.52 -3.08 -8.56
N ALA A 119 14.81 -2.76 -8.57
CA ALA A 119 15.33 -1.62 -9.31
C ALA A 119 16.78 -1.84 -9.76
N ASN A 120 17.20 -1.11 -10.79
CA ASN A 120 18.60 -0.80 -11.04
C ASN A 120 18.78 0.69 -10.81
N TYR A 121 19.78 1.08 -10.02
CA TYR A 121 20.06 2.47 -9.71
C TYR A 121 21.57 2.71 -9.71
N LYS A 122 22.03 3.63 -10.57
CA LYS A 122 23.46 3.95 -10.76
C LYS A 122 24.30 2.71 -11.07
N GLY A 123 23.76 1.85 -11.93
CA GLY A 123 24.41 0.60 -12.35
C GLY A 123 24.38 -0.53 -11.29
N ARG A 124 23.73 -0.34 -10.14
CA ARG A 124 23.61 -1.34 -9.08
C ARG A 124 22.20 -1.92 -9.03
N LYS A 125 22.10 -3.25 -8.91
CA LYS A 125 20.84 -3.94 -8.62
C LYS A 125 20.42 -3.68 -7.17
N ILE A 126 19.18 -3.26 -6.98
CA ILE A 126 18.55 -3.06 -5.67
C ILE A 126 17.56 -4.20 -5.45
N THR A 127 17.74 -4.96 -4.36
CA THR A 127 16.83 -6.04 -3.98
C THR A 127 15.64 -5.48 -3.18
N ALA A 128 14.50 -6.17 -3.20
CA ALA A 128 13.40 -5.77 -2.31
C ALA A 128 13.80 -5.85 -0.83
N LEU A 129 14.61 -6.84 -0.46
CA LEU A 129 15.18 -6.95 0.88
C LEU A 129 15.93 -5.66 1.28
N GLU A 130 16.80 -5.17 0.39
CA GLU A 130 17.56 -3.94 0.63
C GLU A 130 16.63 -2.73 0.75
N ALA A 131 15.73 -2.52 -0.22
CA ALA A 131 14.83 -1.37 -0.22
C ALA A 131 13.89 -1.37 0.99
N ILE A 132 13.35 -2.52 1.37
CA ILE A 132 12.48 -2.66 2.55
C ILE A 132 13.24 -2.37 3.82
N LYS A 133 14.48 -2.87 3.97
CA LYS A 133 15.31 -2.55 5.14
C LYS A 133 15.58 -1.04 5.23
N GLN A 134 15.97 -0.42 4.12
CA GLN A 134 16.20 1.03 4.07
C GLN A 134 14.95 1.81 4.49
N ALA A 135 13.77 1.44 3.98
CA ALA A 135 12.51 2.12 4.30
C ALA A 135 11.97 1.78 5.70
N ALA A 136 12.35 0.66 6.31
CA ALA A 136 11.87 0.26 7.64
C ALA A 136 12.72 0.81 8.78
N GLU A 137 13.96 1.22 8.49
CA GLU A 137 14.96 1.66 9.49
C GLU A 137 15.18 3.19 9.52
N VAL A 138 14.49 3.94 8.65
CA VAL A 138 14.50 5.42 8.62
C VAL A 138 13.67 6.06 9.73
#